data_AF-A0A1G0ZCN4-F1
#
_entry.id   AF-A0A1G0ZCN4-F1
#
_cell.length_a   1.000
_cell.length_b   1.000
_cell.length_c   1.000
_cell.angle_alpha   90.00
_cell.angle_beta   90.00
_cell.angle_gamma   90.00
#
_symmetry.space_group_name_H-M   'P 1'
#
loop_
_entity.id
_entity.type
_entity.pdbx_description
1 polymer ?
#
loop_
_entity_poly.entity_id
_entity_poly.type
_entity_poly.pdbx_seq_one_letter_code
_entity_poly.pdbx_strand_id
1 'polypeptide(L)'
;MKPIYKMKIIQVEVTNACAHSCSNCTRFCGHFKKPFFMDYETFVKAVDSMEDFPGMLGIMGGEPTIHPQFEKIVGYYASRIESGRKYANALKPIRNFSQYLIENDMQNIKNKRGLWSSLGNGYYKHFELIQEVFPFQLINDHSHSGLHQTLLVTRKELGIPDDKWIKMRDNCWAQNIWSASITPKGCFFCEVAAALDMLFEGPGGWPIEKGWWKRRPEDFGEQLNWCEYCSAVLNVPRVEANLETDVVSPMIYEKLKAIGSPKLKSGRVKIFPVENYNENKLECDYSSEWYLPSGDNSKRVACANRSLYPRKVEAIVLNNKDGAIDFSTELKQFDKAVIAASIHDEEIKTALEKLDFTDWVVIFEADAFPPPDFRELIDGWIFNPGCMYCGKKENSGKLFPYSFVLFNRNASFLRDGKNLSRILSWPPEKRVMIENLRSSEDTMKRLELLGKAEKEKTVQMTAHILSFWRKQISEQPDTVLFGAGNHTKWLIAKLRENDLVLPKLILDDDPDFGEIDGITVLKSERYKDYGIKAVVISSDTYASEMTERALKIWNDGRIKVINPYSDFSDPRFQK
;
A
#
# COMPACT_ATOMS: atom_id res chain seq x y z
N MET A 1 2.68 23.58 -21.16
CA MET A 1 3.36 22.29 -20.91
C MET A 1 4.86 22.53 -20.86
N LYS A 2 5.62 21.69 -20.16
CA LYS A 2 7.09 21.80 -20.13
C LYS A 2 7.77 20.83 -21.11
N PRO A 3 8.95 21.18 -21.66
CA PRO A 3 9.78 20.22 -22.39
C PRO A 3 10.15 19.00 -21.55
N ILE A 4 10.31 17.83 -22.19
CA ILE A 4 10.56 16.56 -21.49
C ILE A 4 11.90 16.58 -20.75
N TYR A 5 12.94 17.20 -21.32
CA TYR A 5 14.24 17.35 -20.66
C TYR A 5 14.20 18.18 -19.36
N LYS A 6 13.11 18.90 -19.08
CA LYS A 6 12.85 19.61 -17.81
C LYS A 6 11.99 18.80 -16.83
N MET A 7 11.57 17.58 -17.19
CA MET A 7 10.93 16.65 -16.26
C MET A 7 11.96 16.13 -15.27
N LYS A 8 11.55 16.02 -14.00
CA LYS A 8 12.40 15.48 -12.94
C LYS A 8 12.51 13.97 -13.06
N ILE A 9 11.49 13.33 -13.63
CA ILE A 9 11.30 11.89 -13.64
C ILE A 9 10.74 11.47 -14.99
N ILE A 10 11.26 10.37 -15.53
CA ILE A 10 10.68 9.62 -16.64
C ILE A 10 10.51 8.18 -16.19
N GLN A 11 9.39 7.54 -16.51
CA GLN A 11 9.07 6.18 -16.08
C GLN A 11 9.23 5.19 -17.23
N VAL A 12 9.78 4.01 -16.93
CA VAL A 12 9.67 2.83 -17.79
C VAL A 12 8.59 1.94 -17.21
N GLU A 13 7.47 1.81 -17.91
CA GLU A 13 6.35 0.95 -17.51
C GLU A 13 6.65 -0.49 -17.93
N VAL A 14 7.13 -1.31 -17.00
CA VAL A 14 7.54 -2.69 -17.28
C VAL A 14 6.36 -3.66 -17.30
N THR A 15 5.21 -3.28 -16.74
CA THR A 15 3.95 -4.04 -16.80
C THR A 15 2.77 -3.15 -16.45
N ASN A 16 1.56 -3.50 -16.87
CA ASN A 16 0.30 -2.95 -16.34
C ASN A 16 -0.47 -3.97 -15.47
N ALA A 17 0.13 -5.15 -15.19
CA ALA A 17 -0.40 -6.10 -14.21
C ALA A 17 -0.22 -5.53 -12.79
N CYS A 18 -1.23 -5.69 -11.95
CA CYS A 18 -1.18 -5.32 -10.53
C CYS A 18 -2.08 -6.26 -9.72
N ALA A 19 -1.74 -6.46 -8.45
CA ALA A 19 -2.61 -7.17 -7.51
C ALA A 19 -3.84 -6.33 -7.09
N HIS A 20 -3.79 -5.03 -7.33
CA HIS A 20 -4.85 -4.09 -6.99
C HIS A 20 -5.60 -3.58 -8.21
N SER A 21 -6.84 -3.14 -8.01
CA SER A 21 -7.67 -2.51 -9.04
C SER A 21 -8.26 -1.18 -8.57
N CYS A 22 -7.42 -0.36 -7.92
CA CYS A 22 -7.81 0.90 -7.30
C CYS A 22 -8.68 1.77 -8.19
N SER A 23 -9.63 2.47 -7.58
CA SER A 23 -10.42 3.53 -8.21
C SER A 23 -9.50 4.56 -8.84
N ASN A 24 -9.76 4.93 -10.08
CA ASN A 24 -9.07 5.94 -10.88
C ASN A 24 -7.54 5.82 -10.85
N CYS A 25 -7.02 4.58 -10.88
CA CYS A 25 -5.58 4.33 -11.01
C CYS A 25 -5.02 5.01 -12.28
N THR A 26 -3.88 5.71 -12.20
CA THR A 26 -3.27 6.35 -13.39
C THR A 26 -2.87 5.33 -14.46
N ARG A 27 -2.63 4.08 -14.06
CA ARG A 27 -2.33 2.97 -14.96
C ARG A 27 -3.56 2.23 -15.45
N PHE A 28 -4.76 2.54 -14.94
CA PHE A 28 -6.01 1.85 -15.29
C PHE A 28 -6.00 0.34 -15.02
N CYS A 29 -5.27 -0.11 -13.99
CA CYS A 29 -5.23 -1.50 -13.58
C CYS A 29 -6.65 -2.04 -13.29
N GLY A 30 -6.92 -3.28 -13.73
CA GLY A 30 -8.24 -3.90 -13.70
C GLY A 30 -9.06 -3.73 -15.00
N HIS A 31 -8.72 -2.76 -15.85
CA HIS A 31 -9.37 -2.60 -17.16
C HIS A 31 -8.76 -3.46 -18.28
N PHE A 32 -7.52 -3.94 -18.11
CA PHE A 32 -6.86 -4.76 -19.12
C PHE A 32 -7.31 -6.21 -19.03
N LYS A 33 -7.77 -6.78 -20.16
CA LYS A 33 -8.05 -8.22 -20.27
C LYS A 33 -6.78 -9.06 -20.19
N LYS A 34 -5.72 -8.59 -20.84
CA LYS A 34 -4.41 -9.24 -20.88
C LYS A 34 -3.37 -8.19 -20.53
N PRO A 35 -2.78 -8.24 -19.33
CA PRO A 35 -1.69 -7.34 -19.02
C PRO A 35 -0.45 -7.67 -19.87
N PHE A 36 0.41 -6.68 -20.05
CA PHE A 36 1.71 -6.88 -20.69
C PHE A 36 2.81 -7.07 -19.64
N PHE A 37 3.88 -7.72 -20.06
CA PHE A 37 5.19 -7.71 -19.39
C PHE A 37 6.19 -7.33 -20.46
N MET A 38 6.90 -6.21 -20.28
CA MET A 38 7.83 -5.68 -21.27
C MET A 38 8.96 -6.68 -21.48
N ASP A 39 9.21 -7.06 -22.73
CA ASP A 39 10.32 -7.97 -23.03
C ASP A 39 11.67 -7.32 -22.74
N TYR A 40 12.69 -8.17 -22.55
CA TYR A 40 14.02 -7.73 -22.14
C TYR A 40 14.67 -6.81 -23.18
N GLU A 41 14.51 -7.11 -24.47
CA GLU A 41 15.11 -6.35 -25.57
C GLU A 41 14.51 -4.94 -25.68
N THR A 42 13.19 -4.82 -25.51
CA THR A 42 12.49 -3.54 -25.45
C THR A 42 12.89 -2.76 -24.20
N PHE A 43 13.02 -3.42 -23.05
CA PHE A 43 13.51 -2.77 -21.82
C PHE A 43 14.93 -2.22 -21.98
N VAL A 44 15.83 -3.00 -22.60
CA VAL A 44 17.21 -2.56 -22.92
C VAL A 44 17.18 -1.29 -23.78
N LYS A 45 16.38 -1.29 -24.85
CA LYS A 45 16.20 -0.09 -25.70
C LYS A 45 15.67 1.11 -24.90
N ALA A 46 14.68 0.88 -24.01
CA ALA A 46 14.12 1.92 -23.17
C ALA A 46 15.18 2.56 -22.29
N VAL A 47 15.97 1.75 -21.57
CA VAL A 47 17.08 2.23 -20.73
C VAL A 47 18.16 2.95 -21.55
N ASP A 48 18.59 2.36 -22.67
CA ASP A 48 19.65 2.94 -23.51
C ASP A 48 19.21 4.24 -24.20
N SER A 49 17.91 4.43 -24.45
CA SER A 49 17.36 5.68 -25.01
C SER A 49 17.49 6.87 -24.06
N MET A 50 17.69 6.59 -22.76
CA MET A 50 17.76 7.57 -21.68
C MET A 50 19.18 8.01 -21.33
N GLU A 51 20.16 7.62 -22.14
CA GLU A 51 21.52 8.15 -22.06
C GLU A 51 21.49 9.70 -22.02
N ASP A 52 22.29 10.29 -21.13
CA ASP A 52 22.41 11.73 -20.84
C ASP A 52 21.13 12.43 -20.34
N PHE A 53 20.05 11.72 -20.05
CA PHE A 53 18.88 12.34 -19.42
C PHE A 53 19.26 12.87 -18.03
N PRO A 54 19.06 14.17 -17.74
CA PRO A 54 19.54 14.77 -16.48
C PRO A 54 18.69 14.41 -15.25
N GLY A 55 17.48 13.90 -15.45
CA GLY A 55 16.56 13.54 -14.38
C GLY A 55 16.69 12.08 -13.92
N MET A 56 15.72 11.65 -13.14
CA MET A 56 15.59 10.26 -12.69
C MET A 56 14.91 9.39 -13.75
N LEU A 57 15.46 8.21 -14.02
CA LEU A 57 14.75 7.16 -14.73
C LEU A 57 14.13 6.21 -13.70
N GLY A 58 12.81 6.06 -13.72
CA GLY A 58 12.07 5.19 -12.81
C GLY A 58 11.64 3.88 -13.46
N ILE A 59 11.51 2.83 -12.65
CA ILE A 59 10.78 1.61 -13.00
C ILE A 59 9.42 1.66 -12.32
N MET A 60 8.36 1.59 -13.11
CA MET A 60 6.97 1.68 -12.70
C MET A 60 6.14 0.67 -13.50
N GLY A 61 4.85 0.60 -13.19
CA GLY A 61 3.85 -0.12 -13.93
C GLY A 61 2.57 -0.19 -13.11
N GLY A 62 1.83 -1.28 -13.26
CA GLY A 62 0.90 -1.72 -12.22
C GLY A 62 1.68 -2.05 -10.94
N GLU A 63 2.24 -3.26 -10.86
CA GLU A 63 3.22 -3.65 -9.85
C GLU A 63 4.48 -4.17 -10.56
N PRO A 64 5.59 -3.41 -10.62
CA PRO A 64 6.76 -3.82 -11.40
C PRO A 64 7.46 -5.08 -10.85
N THR A 65 7.41 -5.33 -9.54
CA THR A 65 8.12 -6.45 -8.90
C THR A 65 7.51 -7.83 -9.21
N ILE A 66 6.33 -7.89 -9.83
CA ILE A 66 5.76 -9.15 -10.34
C ILE A 66 6.23 -9.48 -11.76
N HIS A 67 7.07 -8.63 -12.37
CA HIS A 67 7.62 -8.91 -13.69
C HIS A 67 8.42 -10.23 -13.68
N PRO A 68 8.17 -11.18 -14.60
CA PRO A 68 8.81 -12.51 -14.57
C PRO A 68 10.33 -12.44 -14.73
N GLN A 69 10.83 -11.37 -15.35
CA GLN A 69 12.26 -11.10 -15.53
C GLN A 69 12.77 -9.94 -14.67
N PHE A 70 12.10 -9.61 -13.55
CA PHE A 70 12.42 -8.44 -12.72
C PHE A 70 13.92 -8.32 -12.39
N GLU A 71 14.55 -9.39 -11.91
CA GLU A 71 15.98 -9.38 -11.55
C GLU A 71 16.88 -9.07 -12.75
N LYS A 72 16.55 -9.64 -13.92
CA LYS A 72 17.31 -9.44 -15.16
C LYS A 72 17.23 -8.00 -15.65
N ILE A 73 16.02 -7.41 -15.66
CA ILE A 73 15.82 -6.01 -16.09
C ILE A 73 16.46 -5.03 -15.10
N VAL A 74 16.31 -5.27 -13.79
CA VAL A 74 16.90 -4.43 -12.74
C VAL A 74 18.43 -4.50 -12.77
N GLY A 75 19.02 -5.68 -13.03
CA GLY A 75 20.46 -5.84 -13.22
C GLY A 75 20.99 -5.02 -14.41
N TYR A 76 20.31 -5.07 -15.56
CA TYR A 76 20.69 -4.25 -16.72
C TYR A 76 20.57 -2.76 -16.42
N TYR A 77 19.45 -2.35 -15.83
CA TYR A 77 19.20 -0.98 -15.41
C TYR A 77 20.28 -0.44 -14.48
N ALA A 78 20.69 -1.22 -13.48
CA ALA A 78 21.76 -0.87 -12.56
C ALA A 78 23.15 -0.80 -13.24
N SER A 79 23.36 -1.51 -14.35
CA SER A 79 24.62 -1.44 -15.11
C SER A 79 24.73 -0.19 -15.99
N ARG A 80 23.61 0.46 -16.31
CA ARG A 80 23.54 1.57 -17.27
C ARG A 80 23.27 2.92 -16.63
N ILE A 81 22.32 2.99 -15.72
CA ILE A 81 21.92 4.24 -15.07
C ILE A 81 22.73 4.36 -13.79
N GLU A 82 23.47 5.44 -13.58
CA GLU A 82 24.14 5.66 -12.29
C GLU A 82 23.11 5.86 -11.17
N SER A 83 23.42 5.49 -9.93
CA SER A 83 22.48 5.70 -8.80
C SER A 83 22.34 7.18 -8.41
N GLY A 84 23.43 7.95 -8.54
CA GLY A 84 23.54 9.34 -8.07
C GLY A 84 23.94 9.49 -6.58
N ARG A 85 24.00 8.41 -5.78
CA ARG A 85 24.46 8.41 -4.37
C ARG A 85 24.85 7.01 -3.87
N LYS A 86 25.60 6.93 -2.77
CA LYS A 86 25.66 5.74 -1.88
C LYS A 86 24.52 5.81 -0.86
N TYR A 87 23.79 4.72 -0.64
CA TYR A 87 22.58 4.67 0.19
C TYR A 87 22.60 3.46 1.14
N ALA A 88 21.65 3.42 2.07
CA ALA A 88 21.53 2.33 3.04
C ALA A 88 20.96 1.06 2.38
N ASN A 89 21.67 -0.05 2.50
CA ASN A 89 21.25 -1.35 1.94
C ASN A 89 20.39 -2.15 2.93
N ALA A 90 19.60 -1.48 3.78
CA ALA A 90 18.78 -2.12 4.81
C ALA A 90 19.51 -3.21 5.62
N LEU A 91 20.82 -3.03 5.91
CA LEU A 91 21.63 -4.10 6.53
C LEU A 91 21.11 -4.42 7.94
N LYS A 92 20.84 -3.38 8.74
CA LYS A 92 20.28 -3.54 10.09
C LYS A 92 18.79 -3.90 10.00
N PRO A 93 18.25 -4.70 10.95
CA PRO A 93 16.82 -4.95 11.03
C PRO A 93 16.03 -3.63 11.12
N ILE A 94 14.85 -3.60 10.49
CA ILE A 94 13.99 -2.41 10.40
C ILE A 94 12.69 -2.66 11.17
N ARG A 95 12.36 -1.83 12.17
CA ARG A 95 11.06 -1.93 12.88
C ARG A 95 9.91 -1.29 12.12
N ASN A 96 10.18 -0.14 11.51
CA ASN A 96 9.17 0.67 10.83
C ASN A 96 9.70 1.06 9.46
N PHE A 97 9.13 0.44 8.43
CA PHE A 97 9.58 0.65 7.06
C PHE A 97 9.32 2.07 6.56
N SER A 98 8.19 2.67 6.93
CA SER A 98 7.88 4.06 6.56
C SER A 98 8.91 5.03 7.15
N GLN A 99 9.22 4.86 8.43
CA GLN A 99 10.27 5.65 9.11
C GLN A 99 11.65 5.42 8.47
N TYR A 100 12.00 4.18 8.14
CA TYR A 100 13.23 3.86 7.44
C TYR A 100 13.35 4.61 6.10
N LEU A 101 12.28 4.66 5.29
CA LEU A 101 12.29 5.41 4.02
C LEU A 101 12.56 6.91 4.24
N ILE A 102 12.00 7.49 5.30
CA ILE A 102 12.17 8.91 5.66
C ILE A 102 13.59 9.20 6.16
N GLU A 103 14.06 8.43 7.14
CA GLU A 103 15.38 8.61 7.78
C GLU A 103 16.53 8.43 6.77
N ASN A 104 16.32 7.62 5.74
CA ASN A 104 17.30 7.38 4.69
C ASN A 104 17.09 8.26 3.44
N ASP A 105 16.19 9.23 3.49
CA ASP A 105 15.93 10.19 2.40
C ASP A 105 15.61 9.49 1.06
N MET A 106 14.85 8.39 1.13
CA MET A 106 14.57 7.51 -0.01
C MET A 106 13.49 8.07 -0.96
N GLN A 107 13.04 9.31 -0.75
CA GLN A 107 12.15 10.04 -1.64
C GLN A 107 12.82 11.28 -2.24
N ASN A 108 14.16 11.28 -2.27
CA ASN A 108 14.93 12.36 -2.87
C ASN A 108 15.01 12.25 -4.40
N ILE A 109 14.36 13.17 -5.10
CA ILE A 109 14.36 13.25 -6.57
C ILE A 109 15.74 13.51 -7.21
N LYS A 110 16.78 13.84 -6.43
CA LYS A 110 18.16 13.96 -6.92
C LYS A 110 18.79 12.60 -7.21
N ASN A 111 18.21 11.53 -6.68
CA ASN A 111 18.57 10.18 -7.04
C ASN A 111 18.26 9.95 -8.53
N LYS A 112 19.13 9.23 -9.24
CA LYS A 112 18.94 8.96 -10.68
C LYS A 112 18.15 7.69 -10.95
N ARG A 113 18.06 6.79 -9.95
CA ARG A 113 17.30 5.54 -10.02
C ARG A 113 16.10 5.54 -9.08
N GLY A 114 14.94 5.13 -9.58
CA GLY A 114 13.71 5.04 -8.78
C GLY A 114 12.83 3.82 -9.03
N LEU A 115 12.13 3.38 -8.00
CA LEU A 115 11.13 2.31 -8.05
C LEU A 115 9.79 2.80 -7.50
N TRP A 116 8.70 2.48 -8.22
CA TRP A 116 7.33 2.70 -7.77
C TRP A 116 6.64 1.35 -7.60
N SER A 117 6.24 1.01 -6.37
CA SER A 117 5.69 -0.32 -6.07
C SER A 117 4.57 -0.27 -5.04
N SER A 118 3.68 -1.24 -5.16
CA SER A 118 2.54 -1.53 -4.31
C SER A 118 2.91 -2.31 -3.01
N LEU A 119 4.21 -2.55 -2.76
CA LEU A 119 4.71 -3.32 -1.61
C LEU A 119 4.18 -4.78 -1.53
N GLY A 120 3.99 -5.43 -2.68
CA GLY A 120 3.46 -6.79 -2.76
C GLY A 120 4.47 -7.91 -2.49
N ASN A 121 4.05 -9.16 -2.77
CA ASN A 121 4.91 -10.35 -2.64
C ASN A 121 6.18 -10.30 -3.49
N GLY A 122 6.12 -9.68 -4.67
CA GLY A 122 7.30 -9.47 -5.52
C GLY A 122 8.34 -8.59 -4.82
N TYR A 123 7.89 -7.56 -4.10
CA TYR A 123 8.77 -6.70 -3.32
C TYR A 123 9.49 -7.48 -2.22
N TYR A 124 8.77 -8.30 -1.46
CA TYR A 124 9.37 -9.18 -0.44
C TYR A 124 10.42 -10.11 -1.04
N LYS A 125 10.08 -10.80 -2.15
CA LYS A 125 10.97 -11.71 -2.87
C LYS A 125 12.27 -11.04 -3.34
N HIS A 126 12.15 -9.78 -3.77
CA HIS A 126 13.26 -9.01 -4.36
C HIS A 126 13.83 -7.96 -3.40
N PHE A 127 13.52 -8.03 -2.10
CA PHE A 127 13.85 -6.99 -1.12
C PHE A 127 15.34 -6.62 -1.15
N GLU A 128 16.23 -7.62 -1.11
CA GLU A 128 17.68 -7.42 -1.18
C GLU A 128 18.09 -6.59 -2.40
N LEU A 129 17.71 -7.06 -3.60
CA LEU A 129 18.03 -6.39 -4.85
C LEU A 129 17.44 -4.97 -4.92
N ILE A 130 16.23 -4.79 -4.40
CA ILE A 130 15.56 -3.48 -4.38
C ILE A 130 16.35 -2.50 -3.51
N GLN A 131 16.73 -2.91 -2.31
CA GLN A 131 17.52 -2.07 -1.39
C GLN A 131 18.94 -1.83 -1.92
N GLU A 132 19.48 -2.70 -2.78
CA GLU A 132 20.78 -2.51 -3.43
C GLU A 132 20.74 -1.61 -4.66
N VAL A 133 19.60 -1.47 -5.35
CA VAL A 133 19.54 -0.78 -6.65
C VAL A 133 18.79 0.55 -6.60
N PHE A 134 17.76 0.67 -5.76
CA PHE A 134 16.85 1.81 -5.77
C PHE A 134 17.02 2.71 -4.55
N PRO A 135 17.81 3.78 -4.66
CA PRO A 135 17.88 4.83 -3.64
C PRO A 135 16.59 5.65 -3.54
N PHE A 136 15.85 5.80 -4.65
CA PHE A 136 14.51 6.38 -4.61
C PHE A 136 13.45 5.27 -4.65
N GLN A 137 12.53 5.31 -3.70
CA GLN A 137 11.43 4.36 -3.60
C GLN A 137 10.16 5.12 -3.23
N LEU A 138 9.19 5.13 -4.16
CA LEU A 138 7.85 5.60 -3.86
C LEU A 138 6.92 4.40 -3.71
N ILE A 139 6.72 4.02 -2.46
CA ILE A 139 5.95 2.84 -2.07
C ILE A 139 4.55 3.26 -1.70
N ASN A 140 3.55 2.49 -2.11
CA ASN A 140 2.17 2.60 -1.64
C ASN A 140 1.63 1.22 -1.35
N ASP A 141 1.36 0.87 -0.11
CA ASP A 141 0.83 -0.44 0.23
C ASP A 141 -0.68 -0.58 0.05
N HIS A 142 -1.36 0.50 -0.36
CA HIS A 142 -2.79 0.55 -0.61
C HIS A 142 -3.68 0.20 0.60
N SER A 143 -3.11 0.24 1.82
CA SER A 143 -3.89 0.04 3.05
C SER A 143 -4.64 1.30 3.47
N HIS A 144 -4.08 2.48 3.20
CA HIS A 144 -4.75 3.76 3.41
C HIS A 144 -5.79 4.01 2.31
N SER A 145 -7.01 4.32 2.69
CA SER A 145 -8.09 4.73 1.78
C SER A 145 -7.86 6.17 1.30
N GLY A 146 -6.84 6.37 0.48
CA GLY A 146 -6.56 7.66 -0.16
C GLY A 146 -7.62 8.02 -1.21
N LEU A 147 -7.79 9.31 -1.48
CA LEU A 147 -8.73 9.78 -2.51
C LEU A 147 -8.02 9.97 -3.85
N HIS A 148 -8.39 9.20 -4.86
CA HIS A 148 -7.89 9.32 -6.22
C HIS A 148 -8.80 10.22 -7.06
N GLN A 149 -8.21 11.23 -7.71
CA GLN A 149 -8.91 12.03 -8.70
C GLN A 149 -9.39 11.16 -9.86
N THR A 150 -10.62 11.42 -10.32
CA THR A 150 -11.15 10.82 -11.55
C THR A 150 -10.30 11.19 -12.77
N LEU A 151 -9.95 10.20 -13.60
CA LEU A 151 -9.08 10.40 -14.78
C LEU A 151 -9.76 10.17 -16.13
N LEU A 152 -10.93 9.53 -16.15
CA LEU A 152 -11.60 9.02 -17.34
C LEU A 152 -12.90 9.80 -17.65
N VAL A 153 -12.85 11.13 -17.54
CA VAL A 153 -13.94 12.03 -17.93
C VAL A 153 -13.47 12.95 -19.05
N THR A 154 -14.23 13.07 -20.13
CA THR A 154 -13.86 13.90 -21.26
C THR A 154 -14.25 15.37 -21.06
N ARG A 155 -13.38 16.30 -21.44
CA ARG A 155 -13.68 17.74 -21.40
C ARG A 155 -14.86 18.13 -22.30
N LYS A 156 -15.07 17.40 -23.40
CA LYS A 156 -16.14 17.66 -24.38
C LYS A 156 -17.52 17.41 -23.78
N GLU A 157 -17.69 16.34 -23.02
CA GLU A 157 -18.95 16.04 -22.34
C GLU A 157 -19.23 16.99 -21.18
N LEU A 158 -18.20 17.64 -20.63
CA LEU A 158 -18.36 18.73 -19.65
C LEU A 158 -18.65 20.10 -20.29
N GLY A 159 -18.75 20.18 -21.62
CA GLY A 159 -19.01 21.44 -22.33
C GLY A 159 -17.84 22.43 -22.31
N ILE A 160 -16.60 21.98 -22.08
CA ILE A 160 -15.43 22.86 -22.02
C ILE A 160 -14.95 23.17 -23.45
N PRO A 161 -14.97 24.45 -23.87
CA PRO A 161 -14.56 24.86 -25.22
C PRO A 161 -13.04 24.80 -25.40
N ASP A 162 -12.60 24.75 -26.66
CA ASP A 162 -11.20 24.51 -27.03
C ASP A 162 -10.23 25.58 -26.49
N ASP A 163 -10.64 26.85 -26.49
CA ASP A 163 -9.83 27.98 -26.02
C ASP A 163 -9.55 27.93 -24.50
N LYS A 164 -10.56 27.54 -23.71
CA LYS A 164 -10.42 27.25 -22.27
C LYS A 164 -9.59 25.98 -22.07
N TRP A 165 -9.90 24.93 -22.83
CA TRP A 165 -9.25 23.62 -22.70
C TRP A 165 -7.74 23.67 -22.97
N ILE A 166 -7.29 24.31 -24.05
CA ILE A 166 -5.86 24.40 -24.39
C ILE A 166 -5.07 25.04 -23.24
N LYS A 167 -5.61 26.12 -22.65
CA LYS A 167 -5.00 26.78 -21.47
C LYS A 167 -4.94 25.84 -20.26
N MET A 168 -6.00 25.08 -19.99
CA MET A 168 -6.01 24.11 -18.89
C MET A 168 -5.03 22.98 -19.15
N ARG A 169 -5.13 22.32 -20.31
CA ARG A 169 -4.26 21.24 -20.77
C ARG A 169 -2.79 21.61 -20.65
N ASP A 170 -2.42 22.82 -21.07
CA ASP A 170 -1.04 23.27 -21.03
C ASP A 170 -0.52 23.49 -19.60
N ASN A 171 -1.41 23.69 -18.64
CA ASN A 171 -1.12 23.79 -17.20
C ASN A 171 -1.34 22.47 -16.44
N CYS A 172 -1.57 21.34 -17.13
CA CYS A 172 -1.80 20.04 -16.51
C CYS A 172 -0.69 19.64 -15.54
N TRP A 173 -1.04 19.27 -14.31
CA TRP A 173 -0.10 18.86 -13.26
C TRP A 173 0.67 17.60 -13.64
N ALA A 174 0.04 16.64 -14.30
CA ALA A 174 0.67 15.37 -14.65
C ALA A 174 1.86 15.60 -15.59
N GLN A 175 1.68 16.50 -16.57
CA GLN A 175 2.73 16.85 -17.51
C GLN A 175 3.77 17.80 -16.90
N ASN A 176 3.33 18.80 -16.12
CA ASN A 176 4.23 19.85 -15.64
C ASN A 176 4.99 19.48 -14.36
N ILE A 177 4.52 18.52 -13.56
CA ILE A 177 5.09 18.18 -12.25
C ILE A 177 5.61 16.74 -12.23
N TRP A 178 4.89 15.82 -12.87
CA TRP A 178 5.15 14.39 -12.79
C TRP A 178 6.04 13.91 -13.93
N SER A 179 5.56 13.00 -14.79
CA SER A 179 6.45 12.23 -15.65
C SER A 179 5.92 11.96 -17.06
N ALA A 180 6.86 11.91 -17.99
CA ALA A 180 6.77 11.21 -19.26
C ALA A 180 7.01 9.71 -19.03
N SER A 181 6.63 8.87 -20.01
CA SER A 181 6.68 7.42 -19.85
C SER A 181 7.17 6.70 -21.11
N ILE A 182 7.74 5.51 -20.93
CA ILE A 182 8.09 4.55 -21.98
C ILE A 182 7.29 3.26 -21.72
N THR A 183 6.56 2.80 -22.74
CA THR A 183 5.86 1.51 -22.74
C THR A 183 6.38 0.65 -23.89
N PRO A 184 5.94 -0.62 -24.04
CA PRO A 184 6.28 -1.40 -25.22
C PRO A 184 5.81 -0.78 -26.55
N LYS A 185 4.86 0.16 -26.51
CA LYS A 185 4.36 0.87 -27.70
C LYS A 185 5.09 2.17 -28.00
N GLY A 186 6.12 2.53 -27.23
CA GLY A 186 6.97 3.69 -27.50
C GLY A 186 7.06 4.68 -26.35
N CYS A 187 7.57 5.86 -26.67
CA CYS A 187 7.82 6.95 -25.73
C CYS A 187 6.69 8.00 -25.77
N PHE A 188 6.27 8.47 -24.60
CA PHE A 188 5.14 9.37 -24.44
C PHE A 188 5.51 10.59 -23.61
N PHE A 189 4.93 11.75 -23.95
CA PHE A 189 5.12 13.00 -23.20
C PHE A 189 4.50 12.97 -21.78
N CYS A 190 3.63 12.01 -21.49
CA CYS A 190 2.88 11.90 -20.24
C CYS A 190 2.56 10.43 -19.94
N GLU A 191 2.73 10.00 -18.69
CA GLU A 191 2.38 8.63 -18.29
C GLU A 191 0.89 8.32 -18.45
N VAL A 192 -0.02 9.27 -18.23
CA VAL A 192 -1.47 9.00 -18.36
C VAL A 192 -1.85 8.82 -19.83
N ALA A 193 -1.20 9.56 -20.74
CA ALA A 193 -1.36 9.35 -22.18
C ALA A 193 -0.87 7.95 -22.61
N ALA A 194 0.29 7.52 -22.09
CA ALA A 194 0.81 6.18 -22.30
C ALA A 194 -0.17 5.08 -21.84
N ALA A 195 -0.76 5.20 -20.65
CA ALA A 195 -1.76 4.23 -20.16
C ALA A 195 -3.05 4.25 -20.97
N LEU A 196 -3.52 5.43 -21.42
CA LEU A 196 -4.70 5.53 -22.30
C LEU A 196 -4.45 4.86 -23.65
N ASP A 197 -3.25 5.03 -24.22
CA ASP A 197 -2.85 4.37 -25.46
C ASP A 197 -2.81 2.84 -25.32
N MET A 198 -2.29 2.34 -24.19
CA MET A 198 -2.34 0.92 -23.88
C MET A 198 -3.77 0.42 -23.66
N LEU A 199 -4.63 1.20 -23.00
CA LEU A 199 -6.00 0.81 -22.65
C LEU A 199 -6.91 0.71 -23.87
N PHE A 200 -6.81 1.69 -24.78
CA PHE A 200 -7.67 1.80 -25.95
C PHE A 200 -7.02 1.34 -27.25
N GLU A 201 -5.93 0.58 -27.17
CA GLU A 201 -5.20 0.05 -28.33
C GLU A 201 -4.88 1.16 -29.36
N GLY A 202 -4.33 2.27 -28.87
CA GLY A 202 -3.97 3.44 -29.66
C GLY A 202 -2.83 3.20 -30.67
N PRO A 203 -2.42 4.23 -31.42
CA PRO A 203 -1.38 4.09 -32.44
C PRO A 203 0.03 3.86 -31.87
N GLY A 204 0.25 4.06 -30.57
CA GLY A 204 1.57 4.00 -29.95
C GLY A 204 2.23 5.37 -29.80
N GLY A 205 3.40 5.36 -29.16
CA GLY A 205 4.21 6.54 -28.88
C GLY A 205 5.27 6.79 -29.95
N TRP A 206 6.21 7.69 -29.67
CA TRP A 206 7.40 7.83 -30.51
C TRP A 206 8.26 6.55 -30.45
N PRO A 207 9.06 6.27 -31.47
CA PRO A 207 10.08 5.22 -31.40
C PRO A 207 10.97 5.36 -30.17
N ILE A 208 11.36 4.21 -29.59
CA ILE A 208 12.30 4.17 -28.47
C ILE A 208 13.72 4.37 -29.02
N GLU A 209 14.12 5.62 -29.13
CA GLU A 209 15.40 6.04 -29.73
C GLU A 209 16.11 7.10 -28.89
N LYS A 210 17.44 7.14 -28.95
CA LYS A 210 18.23 8.11 -28.18
C LYS A 210 17.80 9.54 -28.46
N GLY A 211 17.64 10.33 -27.40
CA GLY A 211 17.31 11.76 -27.51
C GLY A 211 15.84 12.09 -27.67
N TRP A 212 14.92 11.11 -27.65
CA TRP A 212 13.47 11.38 -27.66
C TRP A 212 13.04 12.31 -26.50
N TRP A 213 13.73 12.23 -25.35
CA TRP A 213 13.48 13.06 -24.18
C TRP A 213 13.84 14.55 -24.38
N LYS A 214 14.46 14.91 -25.51
CA LYS A 214 14.74 16.32 -25.88
C LYS A 214 13.54 17.01 -26.51
N ARG A 215 12.47 16.27 -26.82
CA ARG A 215 11.23 16.80 -27.41
C ARG A 215 10.59 17.89 -26.53
N ARG A 216 10.01 18.88 -27.21
CA ARG A 216 9.36 20.05 -26.64
C ARG A 216 7.84 19.98 -26.86
N PRO A 217 7.04 20.81 -26.19
CA PRO A 217 5.59 20.80 -26.36
C PRO A 217 5.11 20.87 -27.81
N GLU A 218 5.85 21.58 -28.67
CA GLU A 218 5.54 21.71 -30.09
C GLU A 218 5.66 20.36 -30.85
N ASP A 219 6.46 19.43 -30.33
CA ASP A 219 6.68 18.10 -30.90
C ASP A 219 5.61 17.09 -30.45
N PHE A 220 4.75 17.41 -29.47
CA PHE A 220 3.82 16.45 -28.85
C PHE A 220 2.76 15.94 -29.82
N GLY A 221 2.40 16.76 -30.82
CA GLY A 221 1.58 16.36 -31.97
C GLY A 221 0.32 15.58 -31.58
N GLU A 222 0.12 14.44 -32.25
CA GLU A 222 -1.07 13.60 -32.07
C GLU A 222 -1.19 12.96 -30.68
N GLN A 223 -0.10 12.83 -29.92
CA GLN A 223 -0.21 12.29 -28.55
C GLN A 223 -1.09 13.19 -27.66
N LEU A 224 -1.22 14.49 -27.98
CA LEU A 224 -2.12 15.41 -27.27
C LEU A 224 -3.59 15.01 -27.39
N ASN A 225 -3.96 14.17 -28.37
CA ASN A 225 -5.33 13.64 -28.49
C ASN A 225 -5.72 12.81 -27.26
N TRP A 226 -4.77 12.21 -26.56
CA TRP A 226 -5.04 11.51 -25.30
C TRP A 226 -5.52 12.43 -24.18
N CYS A 227 -5.14 13.72 -24.22
CA CYS A 227 -5.65 14.68 -23.26
C CYS A 227 -7.17 14.84 -23.36
N GLU A 228 -7.77 14.64 -24.54
CA GLU A 228 -9.22 14.76 -24.74
C GLU A 228 -10.03 13.73 -23.93
N TYR A 229 -9.40 12.61 -23.56
CA TYR A 229 -9.99 11.54 -22.75
C TYR A 229 -9.58 11.59 -21.27
N CYS A 230 -8.67 12.50 -20.91
CA CYS A 230 -8.08 12.57 -19.60
C CYS A 230 -8.63 13.76 -18.80
N SER A 231 -9.15 13.49 -17.61
CA SER A 231 -9.63 14.53 -16.69
C SER A 231 -8.61 15.00 -15.67
N ALA A 232 -7.31 14.68 -15.82
CA ALA A 232 -6.29 15.01 -14.83
C ALA A 232 -6.25 16.50 -14.46
N VAL A 233 -6.49 17.42 -15.42
CA VAL A 233 -6.51 18.87 -15.16
C VAL A 233 -7.90 19.44 -14.91
N LEU A 234 -8.94 18.61 -14.98
CA LEU A 234 -10.32 19.05 -14.79
C LEU A 234 -10.69 18.99 -13.31
N ASN A 235 -11.52 19.93 -12.86
CA ASN A 235 -12.12 19.82 -11.53
C ASN A 235 -13.21 18.74 -11.59
N VAL A 236 -12.89 17.50 -11.23
CA VAL A 236 -13.78 16.33 -11.25
C VAL A 236 -13.71 15.60 -9.91
N PRO A 237 -14.71 14.76 -9.56
CA PRO A 237 -14.74 14.11 -8.27
C PRO A 237 -13.49 13.28 -7.97
N ARG A 238 -13.18 13.17 -6.68
CA ARG A 238 -12.23 12.19 -6.15
C ARG A 238 -13.00 11.03 -5.53
N VAL A 239 -12.42 9.84 -5.60
CA VAL A 239 -13.03 8.60 -5.11
C VAL A 239 -12.00 7.86 -4.28
N GLU A 240 -12.44 7.25 -3.19
CA GLU A 240 -11.58 6.37 -2.41
C GLU A 240 -10.98 5.28 -3.29
N ALA A 241 -9.65 5.14 -3.24
CA ALA A 241 -8.89 4.19 -4.04
C ALA A 241 -9.38 2.75 -3.82
N ASN A 242 -9.74 2.40 -2.59
CA ASN A 242 -10.07 1.03 -2.19
C ASN A 242 -11.52 0.63 -2.53
N LEU A 243 -12.35 1.56 -3.03
CA LEU A 243 -13.65 1.20 -3.61
C LEU A 243 -13.51 0.44 -4.93
N GLU A 244 -12.31 0.44 -5.51
CA GLU A 244 -11.98 -0.22 -6.78
C GLU A 244 -12.98 0.08 -7.89
N THR A 245 -13.58 1.27 -7.88
CA THR A 245 -14.68 1.66 -8.76
C THR A 245 -14.30 2.94 -9.49
N ASP A 246 -14.25 2.86 -10.82
CA ASP A 246 -13.88 4.01 -11.63
C ASP A 246 -15.10 4.86 -11.94
N VAL A 247 -14.92 6.18 -11.87
CA VAL A 247 -15.91 7.15 -12.32
C VAL A 247 -15.51 7.59 -13.72
N VAL A 248 -16.43 7.48 -14.67
CA VAL A 248 -16.13 7.72 -16.09
C VAL A 248 -17.23 8.53 -16.75
N SER A 249 -16.94 9.28 -17.79
CA SER A 249 -17.99 9.94 -18.57
C SER A 249 -18.74 8.94 -19.47
N PRO A 250 -19.97 9.26 -19.95
CA PRO A 250 -20.74 8.36 -20.81
C PRO A 250 -19.98 7.84 -22.05
N MET A 251 -19.22 8.71 -22.73
CA MET A 251 -18.41 8.32 -23.88
C MET A 251 -17.32 7.31 -23.50
N ILE A 252 -16.62 7.53 -22.37
CA ILE A 252 -15.58 6.61 -21.91
C ILE A 252 -16.18 5.29 -21.46
N TYR A 253 -17.37 5.29 -20.86
CA TYR A 253 -18.11 4.08 -20.53
C TYR A 253 -18.33 3.19 -21.77
N GLU A 254 -18.83 3.76 -22.87
CA GLU A 254 -19.03 3.00 -24.11
C GLU A 254 -17.70 2.53 -24.73
N LYS A 255 -16.62 3.31 -24.65
CA LYS A 255 -15.28 2.85 -25.06
C LYS A 255 -14.79 1.66 -24.23
N LEU A 256 -14.93 1.73 -22.90
CA LEU A 256 -14.57 0.64 -21.99
C LEU A 256 -15.38 -0.62 -22.27
N LYS A 257 -16.66 -0.46 -22.58
CA LYS A 257 -17.55 -1.56 -22.98
C LYS A 257 -17.12 -2.19 -24.30
N ALA A 258 -16.75 -1.38 -25.30
CA ALA A 258 -16.27 -1.86 -26.60
C ALA A 258 -15.00 -2.70 -26.49
N ILE A 259 -14.04 -2.30 -25.64
CA ILE A 259 -12.83 -3.11 -25.37
C ILE A 259 -13.10 -4.27 -24.42
N GLY A 260 -14.31 -4.39 -23.86
CA GLY A 260 -14.73 -5.44 -22.94
C GLY A 260 -13.99 -5.43 -21.61
N SER A 261 -13.74 -4.23 -21.07
CA SER A 261 -13.11 -3.96 -19.77
C SER A 261 -13.58 -4.93 -18.67
N PRO A 262 -12.68 -5.72 -18.02
CA PRO A 262 -13.04 -6.61 -16.92
C PRO A 262 -13.67 -5.85 -15.74
N LYS A 263 -13.11 -4.69 -15.39
CA LYS A 263 -13.65 -3.83 -14.32
C LYS A 263 -15.10 -3.40 -14.59
N LEU A 264 -15.42 -3.02 -15.83
CA LEU A 264 -16.79 -2.68 -16.26
C LEU A 264 -17.70 -3.91 -16.17
N LYS A 265 -17.26 -5.06 -16.67
CA LYS A 265 -18.04 -6.32 -16.60
C LYS A 265 -18.32 -6.75 -15.16
N SER A 266 -17.45 -6.42 -14.22
CA SER A 266 -17.64 -6.67 -12.79
C SER A 266 -18.52 -5.64 -12.07
N GLY A 267 -19.14 -4.69 -12.79
CA GLY A 267 -20.00 -3.65 -12.19
C GLY A 267 -19.23 -2.56 -11.45
N ARG A 268 -17.89 -2.48 -11.63
CA ARG A 268 -16.99 -1.57 -10.91
C ARG A 268 -16.65 -0.31 -11.73
N VAL A 269 -17.61 0.16 -12.52
CA VAL A 269 -17.52 1.41 -13.28
C VAL A 269 -18.84 2.16 -13.13
N LYS A 270 -18.77 3.41 -12.68
CA LYS A 270 -19.92 4.31 -12.52
C LYS A 270 -19.84 5.45 -13.52
N ILE A 271 -20.98 5.76 -14.13
CA ILE A 271 -21.10 6.89 -15.06
C ILE A 271 -21.22 8.18 -14.23
N PHE A 272 -20.39 9.17 -14.56
CA PHE A 272 -20.46 10.51 -14.02
C PHE A 272 -21.61 11.28 -14.70
N PRO A 273 -22.54 11.88 -13.94
CA PRO A 273 -23.66 12.64 -14.50
C PRO A 273 -23.16 14.01 -15.00
N VAL A 274 -22.67 14.03 -16.24
CA VAL A 274 -22.04 15.21 -16.87
C VAL A 274 -23.00 16.39 -16.99
N GLU A 275 -24.30 16.14 -17.10
CA GLU A 275 -25.36 17.16 -17.14
C GLU A 275 -25.48 17.97 -15.84
N ASN A 276 -25.01 17.41 -14.72
CA ASN A 276 -25.01 18.06 -13.41
C ASN A 276 -23.65 18.68 -13.09
N TYR A 277 -22.72 18.69 -14.05
CA TYR A 277 -21.38 19.21 -13.84
C TYR A 277 -21.41 20.71 -13.52
N ASN A 278 -20.84 21.07 -12.38
CA ASN A 278 -20.60 22.45 -12.01
C ASN A 278 -19.25 22.54 -11.33
N GLU A 279 -18.28 23.16 -12.01
CA GLU A 279 -16.91 23.31 -11.53
C GLU A 279 -16.81 24.04 -10.18
N ASN A 280 -17.80 24.85 -9.81
CA ASN A 280 -17.82 25.59 -8.54
C ASN A 280 -18.40 24.80 -7.37
N LYS A 281 -19.05 23.65 -7.63
CA LYS A 281 -19.69 22.82 -6.59
C LYS A 281 -18.83 21.64 -6.14
N LEU A 282 -17.74 21.37 -6.85
CA LEU A 282 -16.81 20.31 -6.49
C LEU A 282 -15.70 20.93 -5.63
N GLU A 283 -15.71 20.61 -4.33
CA GLU A 283 -14.62 20.96 -3.44
C GLU A 283 -13.34 20.26 -3.91
N CYS A 284 -12.33 21.05 -4.25
CA CYS A 284 -11.00 20.55 -4.58
C CYS A 284 -9.97 21.44 -3.89
N ASP A 285 -9.28 20.88 -2.90
CA ASP A 285 -8.13 21.54 -2.29
C ASP A 285 -6.98 21.52 -3.29
N TYR A 286 -6.60 22.70 -3.79
CA TYR A 286 -5.53 22.89 -4.76
C TYR A 286 -4.17 22.72 -4.06
N SER A 287 -3.80 21.47 -3.80
CA SER A 287 -2.45 21.14 -3.34
C SER A 287 -1.49 20.97 -4.54
N SER A 288 -0.18 21.00 -4.28
CA SER A 288 0.84 20.63 -5.28
C SER A 288 0.71 19.18 -5.78
N GLU A 289 -0.14 18.38 -5.14
CA GLU A 289 -0.43 16.98 -5.43
C GLU A 289 -1.88 16.91 -5.94
N TRP A 290 -2.10 17.08 -7.23
CA TRP A 290 -3.46 17.06 -7.76
C TRP A 290 -4.08 15.65 -7.70
N TYR A 291 -3.27 14.60 -7.81
CA TYR A 291 -3.79 13.22 -7.79
C TYR A 291 -4.31 12.77 -6.42
N LEU A 292 -3.67 13.22 -5.33
CA LEU A 292 -3.96 12.84 -3.93
C LEU A 292 -4.13 14.08 -3.05
N PRO A 293 -5.05 14.09 -2.06
CA PRO A 293 -5.11 15.15 -1.06
C PRO A 293 -3.79 15.38 -0.32
N SER A 294 -3.58 16.62 0.14
CA SER A 294 -2.41 16.99 0.94
C SER A 294 -2.28 16.12 2.20
N GLY A 295 -1.10 15.51 2.38
CA GLY A 295 -0.79 14.64 3.54
C GLY A 295 -0.98 13.15 3.31
N ASP A 296 -1.69 12.71 2.26
CA ASP A 296 -1.88 11.28 1.95
C ASP A 296 -0.55 10.59 1.63
N ASN A 297 0.42 11.31 1.06
CA ASN A 297 1.76 10.78 0.77
C ASN A 297 2.49 10.25 2.02
N SER A 298 2.21 10.80 3.20
CA SER A 298 2.83 10.35 4.47
C SER A 298 2.23 9.05 5.02
N LYS A 299 1.07 8.63 4.51
CA LYS A 299 0.31 7.45 4.97
C LYS A 299 0.38 6.25 4.02
N ARG A 300 1.27 6.32 3.01
CA ARG A 300 1.37 5.31 1.94
C ARG A 300 1.86 3.93 2.40
N VAL A 301 2.49 3.82 3.56
CA VAL A 301 2.88 2.54 4.15
C VAL A 301 2.35 2.51 5.57
N ALA A 302 1.34 1.67 5.83
CA ALA A 302 0.77 1.56 7.17
C ALA A 302 1.75 0.91 8.14
N CYS A 303 1.75 1.40 9.39
CA CYS A 303 2.51 0.79 10.48
C CYS A 303 2.04 -0.64 10.79
N ALA A 304 0.80 -0.98 10.44
CA ALA A 304 0.22 -2.31 10.59
C ALA A 304 0.57 -3.27 9.44
N ASN A 305 1.16 -2.78 8.35
CA ASN A 305 1.54 -3.64 7.23
C ASN A 305 2.60 -4.65 7.67
N ARG A 306 2.37 -5.94 7.36
CA ARG A 306 3.26 -7.05 7.68
C ARG A 306 3.83 -7.77 6.45
N SER A 307 3.63 -7.26 5.24
CA SER A 307 4.04 -7.88 3.96
C SER A 307 5.54 -8.19 3.85
N LEU A 308 6.37 -7.42 4.58
CA LEU A 308 7.82 -7.53 4.60
C LEU A 308 8.40 -8.29 5.80
N TYR A 309 7.57 -8.68 6.75
CA TYR A 309 8.02 -9.35 7.96
C TYR A 309 8.24 -10.85 7.68
N PRO A 310 9.10 -11.52 8.47
CA PRO A 310 9.25 -12.97 8.40
C PRO A 310 7.90 -13.67 8.46
N ARG A 311 7.65 -14.60 7.52
CA ARG A 311 6.40 -15.36 7.45
C ARG A 311 6.56 -16.70 8.15
N LYS A 312 7.72 -17.33 7.95
CA LYS A 312 8.12 -18.57 8.63
C LYS A 312 9.53 -18.44 9.17
N VAL A 313 9.74 -19.01 10.35
CA VAL A 313 11.03 -19.14 11.02
C VAL A 313 11.17 -20.60 11.46
N GLU A 314 12.04 -21.32 10.76
CA GLU A 314 12.36 -22.71 11.03
C GLU A 314 13.72 -22.81 11.74
N ALA A 315 13.98 -23.92 12.43
CA ALA A 315 15.17 -24.05 13.29
C ALA A 315 16.03 -25.27 12.96
N ILE A 316 17.34 -25.09 13.07
CA ILE A 316 18.32 -26.16 13.18
C ILE A 316 18.98 -26.08 14.56
N VAL A 317 18.82 -27.13 15.34
CA VAL A 317 19.48 -27.27 16.64
C VAL A 317 20.74 -28.09 16.47
N LEU A 318 21.90 -27.52 16.78
CA LEU A 318 23.17 -28.24 16.82
C LEU A 318 23.30 -28.94 18.18
N ASN A 319 23.13 -30.26 18.21
CA ASN A 319 23.31 -31.06 19.42
C ASN A 319 24.63 -31.85 19.37
N ASN A 320 25.65 -31.31 20.02
CA ASN A 320 26.98 -31.92 20.10
C ASN A 320 27.18 -32.79 21.36
N LYS A 321 26.12 -33.05 22.14
CA LYS A 321 26.20 -33.84 23.39
C LYS A 321 25.65 -35.25 23.17
N ASP A 322 26.34 -36.23 23.73
CA ASP A 322 25.83 -37.60 23.84
C ASP A 322 24.65 -37.62 24.83
N GLY A 323 23.45 -37.86 24.32
CA GLY A 323 22.23 -37.96 25.11
C GLY A 323 21.00 -37.36 24.43
N ALA A 324 19.83 -37.93 24.72
CA ALA A 324 18.56 -37.33 24.31
C ALA A 324 18.30 -36.10 25.18
N ILE A 325 18.30 -34.92 24.57
CA ILE A 325 17.82 -33.69 25.19
C ILE A 325 16.40 -33.44 24.68
N ASP A 326 15.44 -33.28 25.59
CA ASP A 326 14.08 -32.91 25.23
C ASP A 326 13.99 -31.41 24.99
N PHE A 327 13.70 -31.02 23.75
CA PHE A 327 13.50 -29.63 23.34
C PHE A 327 12.02 -29.33 23.02
N SER A 328 11.10 -30.18 23.48
CA SER A 328 9.68 -30.13 23.10
C SER A 328 8.99 -28.82 23.48
N THR A 329 9.50 -28.08 24.46
CA THR A 329 8.93 -26.80 24.89
C THR A 329 9.54 -25.63 24.12
N GLU A 330 10.87 -25.60 24.00
CA GLU A 330 11.64 -24.54 23.35
C GLU A 330 11.41 -24.49 21.84
N LEU A 331 11.16 -25.64 21.21
CA LEU A 331 10.93 -25.72 19.76
C LEU A 331 9.53 -25.26 19.33
N LYS A 332 8.58 -25.07 20.26
CA LYS A 332 7.21 -24.62 19.95
C LYS A 332 7.15 -23.23 19.32
N GLN A 333 8.20 -22.43 19.46
CA GLN A 333 8.27 -21.09 18.87
C GLN A 333 8.68 -21.08 17.39
N PHE A 334 9.08 -22.23 16.83
CA PHE A 334 9.48 -22.36 15.42
C PHE A 334 8.42 -23.13 14.63
N ASP A 335 8.27 -22.80 13.35
CA ASP A 335 7.31 -23.48 12.47
C ASP A 335 7.67 -24.95 12.24
N LYS A 336 8.97 -25.24 12.21
CA LYS A 336 9.57 -26.57 12.08
C LYS A 336 10.97 -26.54 12.66
N ALA A 337 11.43 -27.66 13.21
CA ALA A 337 12.78 -27.79 13.71
C ALA A 337 13.40 -29.15 13.34
N VAL A 338 14.70 -29.15 13.08
CA VAL A 338 15.51 -30.36 12.85
C VAL A 338 16.74 -30.30 13.75
N ILE A 339 17.14 -31.45 14.28
CA ILE A 339 18.36 -31.60 15.07
C ILE A 339 19.48 -32.06 14.13
N ALA A 340 20.61 -31.37 14.16
CA ALA A 340 21.84 -31.77 13.49
C ALA A 340 22.89 -32.20 14.53
N ALA A 341 23.64 -33.26 14.23
CA ALA A 341 24.60 -33.85 15.18
C ALA A 341 25.90 -33.04 15.32
N SER A 342 26.21 -32.16 14.35
CA SER A 342 27.39 -31.31 14.42
C SER A 342 27.23 -30.06 13.53
N ILE A 343 28.18 -29.12 13.65
CA ILE A 343 28.29 -27.95 12.78
C ILE A 343 28.93 -28.26 11.42
N HIS A 344 29.33 -29.52 11.18
CA HIS A 344 29.98 -29.84 9.91
C HIS A 344 29.04 -29.56 8.75
N ASP A 345 29.62 -29.00 7.69
CA ASP A 345 28.95 -28.55 6.49
C ASP A 345 27.94 -29.56 5.92
N GLU A 346 28.27 -30.85 5.92
CA GLU A 346 27.39 -31.92 5.43
C GLU A 346 26.19 -32.20 6.36
N GLU A 347 26.36 -32.06 7.68
CA GLU A 347 25.27 -32.22 8.65
C GLU A 347 24.28 -31.06 8.57
N ILE A 348 24.80 -29.82 8.49
CA ILE A 348 23.97 -28.61 8.31
C ILE A 348 23.24 -28.69 6.97
N LYS A 349 23.92 -29.07 5.89
CA LYS A 349 23.29 -29.27 4.58
C LYS A 349 22.17 -30.31 4.64
N THR A 350 22.44 -31.47 5.24
CA THR A 350 21.42 -32.51 5.43
C THR A 350 20.23 -31.99 6.23
N ALA A 351 20.46 -31.21 7.29
CA ALA A 351 19.39 -30.61 8.08
C ALA A 351 18.58 -29.58 7.29
N LEU A 352 19.22 -28.73 6.49
CA LEU A 352 18.55 -27.75 5.62
C LEU A 352 17.73 -28.44 4.52
N GLU A 353 18.26 -29.51 3.91
CA GLU A 353 17.53 -30.34 2.94
C GLU A 353 16.31 -31.03 3.57
N LYS A 354 16.42 -31.51 4.82
CA LYS A 354 15.29 -32.08 5.58
C LYS A 354 14.24 -31.03 5.98
N LEU A 355 14.67 -29.80 6.27
CA LEU A 355 13.74 -28.71 6.56
C LEU A 355 12.93 -28.35 5.32
N ASP A 356 13.58 -28.26 4.14
CA ASP A 356 13.00 -27.66 2.93
C ASP A 356 12.36 -26.29 3.21
N PHE A 357 13.03 -25.51 4.07
CA PHE A 357 12.50 -24.26 4.60
C PHE A 357 12.22 -23.25 3.49
N THR A 358 11.14 -22.48 3.53
CA THR A 358 10.79 -21.59 2.39
C THR A 358 11.09 -20.11 2.64
N ASP A 359 11.49 -19.77 3.87
CA ASP A 359 11.66 -18.39 4.30
C ASP A 359 12.90 -18.23 5.18
N TRP A 360 12.75 -17.97 6.48
CA TRP A 360 13.85 -17.80 7.41
C TRP A 360 14.19 -19.09 8.15
N VAL A 361 15.48 -19.31 8.35
CA VAL A 361 16.00 -20.37 9.22
C VAL A 361 16.94 -19.80 10.25
N VAL A 362 16.82 -20.28 11.48
CA VAL A 362 17.75 -20.02 12.57
C VAL A 362 18.57 -21.26 12.89
N ILE A 363 19.86 -21.10 13.09
CA ILE A 363 20.78 -22.15 13.54
C ILE A 363 21.34 -21.74 14.90
N PHE A 364 21.27 -22.63 15.89
CA PHE A 364 21.81 -22.38 17.22
C PHE A 364 22.30 -23.67 17.89
N GLU A 365 23.19 -23.54 18.87
CA GLU A 365 23.66 -24.67 19.67
C GLU A 365 22.63 -25.03 20.75
N ALA A 366 22.50 -26.32 21.06
CA ALA A 366 21.60 -26.85 22.10
C ALA A 366 21.85 -26.27 23.51
N ASP A 367 22.95 -25.57 23.74
CA ASP A 367 23.24 -24.88 25.00
C ASP A 367 23.36 -23.35 24.86
N ALA A 368 22.99 -22.83 23.70
CA ALA A 368 22.87 -21.42 23.39
C ALA A 368 21.48 -21.12 22.79
N PHE A 369 20.44 -21.65 23.44
CA PHE A 369 19.05 -21.48 22.99
C PHE A 369 18.69 -20.01 22.84
N PRO A 370 17.98 -19.64 21.75
CA PRO A 370 17.30 -18.36 21.67
C PRO A 370 16.34 -18.21 22.86
N PRO A 371 16.09 -16.97 23.32
CA PRO A 371 15.20 -16.76 24.44
C PRO A 371 13.76 -17.25 24.13
N PRO A 372 12.92 -17.55 25.13
CA PRO A 372 11.58 -18.12 24.91
C PRO A 372 10.63 -17.25 24.07
N ASP A 373 10.90 -15.94 24.00
CA ASP A 373 10.18 -14.93 23.20
C ASP A 373 10.87 -14.67 21.85
N PHE A 374 11.85 -15.47 21.42
CA PHE A 374 12.62 -15.18 20.20
C PHE A 374 11.73 -15.03 18.97
N ARG A 375 10.69 -15.87 18.83
CA ARG A 375 9.74 -15.71 17.72
C ARG A 375 9.03 -14.35 17.75
N GLU A 376 8.52 -13.94 18.90
CA GLU A 376 7.87 -12.63 19.08
C GLU A 376 8.84 -11.48 18.74
N LEU A 377 10.10 -11.63 19.14
CA LEU A 377 11.14 -10.67 18.77
C LEU A 377 11.33 -10.62 17.27
N ILE A 378 11.49 -11.74 16.57
CA ILE A 378 11.70 -11.76 15.11
C ILE A 378 10.49 -11.24 14.34
N ASP A 379 9.27 -11.58 14.75
CA ASP A 379 8.02 -11.10 14.13
C ASP A 379 7.83 -9.58 14.28
N GLY A 380 8.61 -8.92 15.14
CA GLY A 380 8.64 -7.48 15.34
C GLY A 380 9.51 -6.68 14.36
N TRP A 381 10.25 -7.34 13.45
CA TRP A 381 11.22 -6.67 12.57
C TRP A 381 11.14 -7.16 11.11
N ILE A 382 11.52 -6.25 10.21
CA ILE A 382 11.81 -6.54 8.81
C ILE A 382 13.31 -6.76 8.69
N PHE A 383 13.70 -7.86 8.04
CA PHE A 383 15.08 -8.24 7.82
C PHE A 383 15.39 -8.24 6.33
N ASN A 384 16.59 -7.82 5.94
CA ASN A 384 17.03 -7.92 4.56
C ASN A 384 17.43 -9.38 4.27
N PRO A 385 16.77 -10.09 3.33
CA PRO A 385 17.06 -11.48 3.01
C PRO A 385 18.52 -11.74 2.61
N GLY A 386 19.24 -10.74 2.10
CA GLY A 386 20.66 -10.84 1.75
C GLY A 386 21.62 -10.89 2.93
N CYS A 387 21.16 -10.56 4.14
CA CYS A 387 21.98 -10.48 5.33
C CYS A 387 21.92 -11.76 6.17
N MET A 388 23.04 -12.05 6.83
CA MET A 388 23.12 -13.05 7.88
C MET A 388 23.17 -12.34 9.24
N TYR A 389 22.16 -12.60 10.05
CA TYR A 389 22.00 -11.98 11.36
C TYR A 389 22.53 -12.89 12.45
N CYS A 390 23.43 -12.37 13.28
CA CYS A 390 24.19 -13.16 14.23
C CYS A 390 23.93 -12.69 15.66
N GLY A 391 23.53 -13.60 16.54
CA GLY A 391 23.44 -13.33 17.97
C GLY A 391 24.81 -13.28 18.64
N LYS A 392 25.03 -12.31 19.54
CA LYS A 392 26.26 -12.22 20.33
C LYS A 392 26.36 -13.38 21.31
N LYS A 393 27.56 -13.93 21.49
CA LYS A 393 27.89 -15.00 22.43
C LYS A 393 28.79 -14.44 23.53
N GLU A 394 28.45 -14.66 24.80
CA GLU A 394 29.23 -14.13 25.93
C GLU A 394 30.52 -14.92 26.22
N ASN A 395 30.65 -16.16 25.71
CA ASN A 395 31.83 -17.01 25.92
C ASN A 395 32.28 -17.69 24.61
N SER A 396 33.52 -17.42 24.18
CA SER A 396 34.09 -17.75 22.86
C SER A 396 34.70 -19.15 22.73
N GLY A 397 34.33 -20.11 23.58
CA GLY A 397 34.99 -21.42 23.70
C GLY A 397 34.36 -22.60 22.95
N LYS A 398 33.52 -22.38 21.92
CA LYS A 398 32.75 -23.44 21.23
C LYS A 398 32.78 -23.33 19.70
N LEU A 399 32.31 -24.38 19.01
CA LEU A 399 32.34 -24.54 17.55
C LEU A 399 31.68 -23.39 16.77
N PHE A 400 30.67 -22.73 17.33
CA PHE A 400 30.03 -21.56 16.71
C PHE A 400 30.39 -20.24 17.41
N PRO A 401 30.87 -19.20 16.70
CA PRO A 401 31.23 -17.92 17.30
C PRO A 401 30.00 -17.07 17.72
N TYR A 402 28.80 -17.50 17.35
CA TYR A 402 27.54 -16.81 17.62
C TYR A 402 26.64 -17.65 18.53
N SER A 403 25.70 -16.99 19.22
CA SER A 403 24.65 -17.70 19.97
C SER A 403 23.60 -18.30 19.03
N PHE A 404 23.26 -17.58 17.97
CA PHE A 404 22.47 -18.06 16.85
C PHE A 404 22.88 -17.36 15.55
N VAL A 405 22.49 -17.94 14.42
CA VAL A 405 22.55 -17.31 13.10
C VAL A 405 21.19 -17.43 12.41
N LEU A 406 20.67 -16.32 11.90
CA LEU A 406 19.40 -16.21 11.20
C LEU A 406 19.65 -15.72 9.77
N PHE A 407 19.12 -16.43 8.78
CA PHE A 407 19.23 -16.05 7.37
C PHE A 407 18.02 -16.53 6.56
N ASN A 408 17.86 -15.99 5.36
CA ASN A 408 16.74 -16.31 4.48
C ASN A 408 17.19 -17.22 3.32
N ARG A 409 16.33 -18.14 2.88
CA ARG A 409 16.59 -19.02 1.72
C ARG A 409 16.88 -18.23 0.44
N ASN A 410 16.24 -17.07 0.29
CA ASN A 410 16.28 -16.27 -0.92
C ASN A 410 17.46 -15.30 -0.99
N ALA A 411 18.38 -15.32 0.00
CA ALA A 411 19.60 -14.52 -0.05
C ALA A 411 20.36 -14.74 -1.36
N SER A 412 20.74 -13.66 -2.04
CA SER A 412 21.49 -13.72 -3.30
C SER A 412 22.75 -14.59 -3.19
N PHE A 413 23.44 -14.51 -2.06
CA PHE A 413 24.62 -15.32 -1.72
C PHE A 413 24.38 -16.84 -1.80
N LEU A 414 23.13 -17.30 -1.62
CA LEU A 414 22.76 -18.71 -1.67
C LEU A 414 22.26 -19.17 -3.06
N ARG A 415 21.99 -18.24 -4.00
CA ARG A 415 21.32 -18.54 -5.28
C ARG A 415 22.21 -19.19 -6.34
N ASP A 416 23.53 -19.01 -6.28
CA ASP A 416 24.48 -19.60 -7.25
C ASP A 416 24.62 -21.13 -7.13
N GLY A 417 23.85 -21.76 -6.24
CA GLY A 417 23.65 -23.19 -6.19
C GLY A 417 24.82 -23.95 -5.55
N LYS A 418 24.47 -24.79 -4.58
CA LYS A 418 25.26 -25.94 -4.10
C LYS A 418 26.32 -25.72 -3.01
N ASN A 419 26.16 -24.77 -2.09
CA ASN A 419 26.85 -24.90 -0.80
C ASN A 419 26.11 -24.16 0.31
N LEU A 420 24.99 -24.75 0.77
CA LEU A 420 24.37 -24.36 2.05
C LEU A 420 25.32 -24.54 3.25
N SER A 421 26.44 -25.24 3.06
CA SER A 421 27.62 -25.32 3.92
C SER A 421 28.38 -23.99 4.09
N ARG A 422 28.23 -23.04 3.17
CA ARG A 422 29.00 -21.79 3.16
C ARG A 422 28.45 -20.69 4.06
N ILE A 423 27.53 -21.00 4.97
CA ILE A 423 26.96 -20.03 5.92
C ILE A 423 28.07 -19.28 6.68
N LEU A 424 29.14 -19.97 7.06
CA LEU A 424 30.29 -19.35 7.75
C LEU A 424 31.13 -18.41 6.86
N SER A 425 31.03 -18.56 5.54
CA SER A 425 31.68 -17.70 4.54
C SER A 425 30.78 -16.58 4.01
N TRP A 426 29.65 -16.30 4.69
CA TRP A 426 28.81 -15.16 4.34
C TRP A 426 29.64 -13.87 4.24
N PRO A 427 29.40 -13.02 3.23
CA PRO A 427 30.21 -11.81 3.03
C PRO A 427 30.28 -10.96 4.30
N PRO A 428 31.48 -10.57 4.77
CA PRO A 428 31.67 -9.81 6.01
C PRO A 428 30.76 -8.59 6.15
N GLU A 429 30.53 -7.87 5.06
CA GLU A 429 29.70 -6.67 4.98
C GLU A 429 28.19 -6.94 5.07
N LYS A 430 27.76 -8.19 4.87
CA LYS A 430 26.38 -8.66 5.01
C LYS A 430 26.18 -9.51 6.29
N ARG A 431 27.18 -9.57 7.17
CA ARG A 431 27.07 -10.18 8.51
C ARG A 431 26.73 -9.11 9.53
N VAL A 432 25.59 -9.27 10.20
CA VAL A 432 25.02 -8.25 11.07
C VAL A 432 24.89 -8.79 12.48
N MET A 433 25.67 -8.23 13.41
CA MET A 433 25.54 -8.56 14.83
C MET A 433 24.27 -7.94 15.40
N ILE A 434 23.43 -8.78 16.00
CA ILE A 434 22.25 -8.37 16.73
C ILE A 434 22.63 -8.31 18.22
N GLU A 435 22.84 -7.10 18.74
CA GLU A 435 23.22 -6.90 20.14
C GLU A 435 22.00 -6.68 21.06
N ASN A 436 20.87 -6.18 20.54
CA ASN A 436 19.66 -5.96 21.34
C ASN A 436 18.38 -5.83 20.47
N LEU A 437 17.65 -6.93 20.25
CA LEU A 437 16.27 -6.85 19.69
C LEU A 437 15.25 -6.34 20.73
N ARG A 438 15.64 -6.34 22.00
CA ARG A 438 14.78 -6.14 23.17
C ARG A 438 14.72 -4.71 23.69
N SER A 439 15.38 -3.71 23.08
CA SER A 439 15.51 -2.35 23.64
C SER A 439 14.18 -1.84 24.24
N SER A 440 14.11 -1.88 25.57
CA SER A 440 12.88 -1.72 26.36
C SER A 440 12.32 -0.31 26.30
N GLU A 441 13.19 0.68 26.09
CA GLU A 441 12.82 2.08 25.84
C GLU A 441 11.88 2.24 24.64
N ASP A 442 12.01 1.38 23.62
CA ASP A 442 11.29 1.51 22.36
C ASP A 442 9.96 0.74 22.37
N THR A 443 9.90 -0.40 23.06
CA THR A 443 8.63 -1.13 23.27
C THR A 443 7.71 -0.38 24.23
N MET A 444 8.25 0.20 25.30
CA MET A 444 7.47 1.05 26.21
C MET A 444 7.06 2.37 25.54
N LYS A 445 7.96 3.07 24.83
CA LYS A 445 7.58 4.23 24.01
C LYS A 445 6.56 3.87 22.94
N ARG A 446 6.63 2.68 22.33
CA ARG A 446 5.66 2.21 21.34
C ARG A 446 4.30 1.93 21.96
N LEU A 447 4.23 1.25 23.10
CA LEU A 447 2.97 1.05 23.82
C LEU A 447 2.39 2.38 24.34
N GLU A 448 3.26 3.31 24.73
CA GLU A 448 2.88 4.64 25.19
C GLU A 448 2.45 5.56 24.04
N LEU A 449 3.10 5.49 22.87
CA LEU A 449 2.73 6.22 21.65
C LEU A 449 1.47 5.64 21.01
N LEU A 450 1.33 4.30 20.95
CA LEU A 450 0.10 3.64 20.50
C LEU A 450 -1.03 3.97 21.47
N GLY A 451 -0.80 3.88 22.78
CA GLY A 451 -1.77 4.27 23.79
C GLY A 451 -2.11 5.76 23.78
N LYS A 452 -1.18 6.65 23.42
CA LYS A 452 -1.41 8.09 23.30
C LYS A 452 -2.20 8.41 22.03
N ALA A 453 -1.83 7.84 20.89
CA ALA A 453 -2.55 8.00 19.63
C ALA A 453 -3.97 7.40 19.70
N GLU A 454 -4.12 6.25 20.37
CA GLU A 454 -5.43 5.62 20.60
C GLU A 454 -6.29 6.45 21.55
N LYS A 455 -5.71 7.00 22.63
CA LYS A 455 -6.40 7.96 23.51
C LYS A 455 -6.80 9.26 22.78
N GLU A 456 -5.92 9.82 21.97
CA GLU A 456 -6.19 11.04 21.18
C GLU A 456 -7.31 10.77 20.15
N LYS A 457 -7.27 9.63 19.47
CA LYS A 457 -8.33 9.17 18.58
C LYS A 457 -9.66 9.00 19.33
N THR A 458 -9.66 8.35 20.50
CA THR A 458 -10.88 8.21 21.32
C THR A 458 -11.43 9.57 21.76
N VAL A 459 -10.57 10.52 22.13
CA VAL A 459 -10.99 11.88 22.53
C VAL A 459 -11.61 12.64 21.36
N GLN A 460 -10.96 12.64 20.20
CA GLN A 460 -11.50 13.29 19.00
C GLN A 460 -12.79 12.63 18.53
N MET A 461 -12.86 11.30 18.62
CA MET A 461 -14.05 10.52 18.28
C MET A 461 -15.22 10.87 19.19
N THR A 462 -14.98 10.90 20.50
CA THR A 462 -15.96 11.30 21.50
C THR A 462 -16.47 12.71 21.22
N ALA A 463 -15.58 13.67 21.01
CA ALA A 463 -15.95 15.06 20.75
C ALA A 463 -16.82 15.23 19.49
N HIS A 464 -16.44 14.57 18.40
CA HIS A 464 -17.21 14.61 17.15
C HIS A 464 -18.60 13.96 17.32
N ILE A 465 -18.69 12.78 17.91
CA ILE A 465 -19.97 12.09 18.10
C ILE A 465 -20.90 12.89 19.01
N LEU A 466 -20.40 13.48 20.08
CA LEU A 466 -21.20 14.34 20.97
C LEU A 466 -21.70 15.59 20.25
N SER A 467 -20.84 16.23 19.46
CA SER A 467 -21.20 17.40 18.65
C SER A 467 -22.26 17.05 17.60
N PHE A 468 -22.03 15.95 16.87
CA PHE A 468 -22.99 15.40 15.91
C PHE A 468 -24.33 15.10 16.58
N TRP A 469 -24.31 14.42 17.72
CA TRP A 469 -25.53 14.01 18.42
C TRP A 469 -26.34 15.21 18.88
N ARG A 470 -25.67 16.22 19.46
CA ARG A 470 -26.30 17.48 19.88
C ARG A 470 -27.04 18.15 18.72
N LYS A 471 -26.41 18.20 17.54
CA LYS A 471 -27.04 18.75 16.34
C LYS A 471 -28.21 17.88 15.87
N GLN A 472 -27.98 16.57 15.73
CA GLN A 472 -28.96 15.64 15.20
C GLN A 472 -30.25 15.61 16.03
N ILE A 473 -30.14 15.54 17.36
CA ILE A 473 -31.31 15.54 18.25
C ILE A 473 -32.04 16.88 18.26
N SER A 474 -31.32 18.00 18.12
CA SER A 474 -31.97 19.32 18.03
C SER A 474 -32.81 19.47 16.77
N GLU A 475 -32.39 18.86 15.67
CA GLU A 475 -33.10 18.87 14.39
C GLU A 475 -34.18 17.78 14.33
N GLN A 476 -33.95 16.63 14.97
CA GLN A 476 -34.79 15.44 14.89
C GLN A 476 -34.86 14.70 16.24
N PRO A 477 -35.75 15.10 17.16
CA PRO A 477 -35.90 14.48 18.48
C PRO A 477 -36.27 12.99 18.44
N ASP A 478 -36.94 12.54 17.37
CA ASP A 478 -37.31 11.13 17.14
C ASP A 478 -36.16 10.28 16.54
N THR A 479 -34.91 10.60 16.89
CA THR A 479 -33.73 9.84 16.45
C THR A 479 -33.53 8.59 17.33
N VAL A 480 -33.21 7.47 16.68
CA VAL A 480 -32.95 6.17 17.32
C VAL A 480 -31.55 5.69 17.00
N LEU A 481 -31.01 4.75 17.79
CA LEU A 481 -29.76 4.05 17.47
C LEU A 481 -30.03 2.74 16.75
N PHE A 482 -29.10 2.31 15.90
CA PHE A 482 -29.09 0.97 15.30
C PHE A 482 -27.81 0.22 15.71
N GLY A 483 -27.98 -0.93 16.37
CA GLY A 483 -26.96 -1.70 17.08
C GLY A 483 -27.14 -1.63 18.59
N ALA A 484 -27.14 -2.78 19.26
CA ALA A 484 -27.25 -2.94 20.71
C ALA A 484 -25.96 -3.52 21.35
N GLY A 485 -24.80 -3.23 20.75
CA GLY A 485 -23.51 -3.73 21.19
C GLY A 485 -22.85 -2.91 22.31
N ASN A 486 -21.59 -3.23 22.62
CA ASN A 486 -20.80 -2.52 23.63
C ASN A 486 -20.59 -1.04 23.28
N HIS A 487 -20.47 -0.72 21.99
CA HIS A 487 -20.32 0.66 21.54
C HIS A 487 -21.57 1.51 21.80
N THR A 488 -22.76 0.92 21.70
CA THR A 488 -24.04 1.55 22.04
C THR A 488 -24.09 1.93 23.53
N LYS A 489 -23.66 1.01 24.41
CA LYS A 489 -23.53 1.26 25.86
C LYS A 489 -22.57 2.41 26.15
N TRP A 490 -21.40 2.39 25.50
CA TRP A 490 -20.42 3.46 25.61
C TRP A 490 -21.00 4.81 25.15
N LEU A 491 -21.68 4.85 24.01
CA LEU A 491 -22.29 6.06 23.49
C LEU A 491 -23.33 6.62 24.46
N ILE A 492 -24.24 5.79 24.97
CA ILE A 492 -25.26 6.21 25.94
C ILE A 492 -24.62 6.76 27.21
N ALA A 493 -23.58 6.11 27.72
CA ALA A 493 -22.81 6.63 28.86
C ALA A 493 -22.23 8.03 28.56
N LYS A 494 -21.64 8.24 27.38
CA LYS A 494 -21.11 9.55 26.97
C LYS A 494 -22.19 10.61 26.79
N LEU A 495 -23.36 10.25 26.27
CA LEU A 495 -24.49 11.18 26.20
C LEU A 495 -24.94 11.62 27.60
N ARG A 496 -25.05 10.68 28.55
CA ARG A 496 -25.41 10.97 29.96
C ARG A 496 -24.38 11.84 30.65
N GLU A 497 -23.10 11.49 30.53
CA GLU A 497 -21.98 12.26 31.10
C GLU A 497 -21.95 13.73 30.63
N ASN A 498 -22.55 14.02 29.46
CA ASN A 498 -22.58 15.35 28.86
C ASN A 498 -23.98 15.99 28.87
N ASP A 499 -24.90 15.47 29.68
CA ASP A 499 -26.29 15.96 29.83
C ASP A 499 -27.03 16.11 28.48
N LEU A 500 -26.76 15.21 27.54
CA LEU A 500 -27.41 15.18 26.23
C LEU A 500 -28.67 14.31 26.26
N VAL A 501 -29.67 14.69 25.44
CA VAL A 501 -30.89 13.90 25.28
C VAL A 501 -30.55 12.53 24.71
N LEU A 502 -31.06 11.49 25.37
CA LEU A 502 -30.86 10.11 24.99
C LEU A 502 -31.68 9.74 23.74
N PRO A 503 -31.26 8.72 22.97
CA PRO A 503 -32.07 8.21 21.88
C PRO A 503 -33.42 7.71 22.37
N LYS A 504 -34.44 7.84 21.51
CA LYS A 504 -35.81 7.42 21.82
C LYS A 504 -35.93 5.92 22.06
N LEU A 505 -35.19 5.12 21.29
CA LEU A 505 -35.08 3.67 21.39
C LEU A 505 -33.82 3.19 20.66
N ILE A 506 -33.52 1.90 20.81
CA ILE A 506 -32.45 1.21 20.10
C ILE A 506 -33.08 0.12 19.23
N LEU A 507 -32.65 0.04 17.98
CA LEU A 507 -33.01 -1.03 17.05
C LEU A 507 -31.84 -1.99 16.94
N ASP A 508 -32.11 -3.30 16.94
CA ASP A 508 -31.12 -4.34 16.66
C ASP A 508 -31.77 -5.48 15.88
N ASP A 509 -31.02 -6.16 15.02
CA ASP A 509 -31.55 -7.30 14.27
C ASP A 509 -31.80 -8.51 15.18
N ASP A 510 -30.96 -8.70 16.20
CA ASP A 510 -31.05 -9.79 17.18
C ASP A 510 -30.69 -9.29 18.60
N PRO A 511 -31.63 -8.58 19.26
CA PRO A 511 -31.35 -7.96 20.55
C PRO A 511 -31.19 -9.02 21.65
N ASP A 512 -30.01 -9.08 22.26
CA ASP A 512 -29.72 -9.91 23.43
C ASP A 512 -30.48 -9.45 24.69
N PHE A 513 -30.91 -8.19 24.72
CA PHE A 513 -31.55 -7.55 25.88
C PHE A 513 -32.73 -6.69 25.44
N GLY A 514 -33.76 -6.57 26.29
CA GLY A 514 -34.93 -5.72 26.02
C GLY A 514 -34.70 -4.22 26.31
N GLU A 515 -33.61 -3.87 26.98
CA GLU A 515 -33.27 -2.52 27.38
C GLU A 515 -31.73 -2.37 27.52
N ILE A 516 -31.20 -1.18 27.21
CA ILE A 516 -29.84 -0.76 27.55
C ILE A 516 -29.93 0.58 28.26
N ASP A 517 -29.48 0.62 29.52
CA ASP A 517 -29.42 1.83 30.34
C ASP A 517 -30.72 2.67 30.30
N GLY A 518 -31.89 2.07 30.56
CA GLY A 518 -33.17 2.79 30.55
C GLY A 518 -33.80 2.99 29.17
N ILE A 519 -33.13 2.58 28.08
CA ILE A 519 -33.61 2.77 26.70
C ILE A 519 -34.05 1.42 26.13
N THR A 520 -35.31 1.35 25.70
CA THR A 520 -35.89 0.13 25.11
C THR A 520 -35.15 -0.30 23.85
N VAL A 521 -34.82 -1.58 23.76
CA VAL A 521 -34.24 -2.21 22.57
C VAL A 521 -35.32 -3.04 21.87
N LEU A 522 -35.46 -2.87 20.56
CA LEU A 522 -36.46 -3.55 19.74
C LEU A 522 -35.81 -4.22 18.53
N LYS A 523 -36.45 -5.28 18.03
CA LYS A 523 -36.11 -5.83 16.72
C LYS A 523 -36.27 -4.77 15.63
N SER A 524 -35.30 -4.67 14.73
CA SER A 524 -35.25 -3.68 13.64
C SER A 524 -36.54 -3.57 12.82
N GLU A 525 -37.30 -4.66 12.71
CA GLU A 525 -38.56 -4.73 11.96
C GLU A 525 -39.75 -4.02 12.63
N ARG A 526 -39.68 -3.78 13.95
CA ARG A 526 -40.75 -3.16 14.75
C ARG A 526 -40.77 -1.63 14.70
N TYR A 527 -39.96 -1.03 13.83
CA TYR A 527 -39.77 0.43 13.73
C TYR A 527 -41.04 1.22 13.38
N LYS A 528 -42.01 0.59 12.69
CA LYS A 528 -43.21 1.23 12.15
C LYS A 528 -44.15 1.78 13.23
N ASP A 529 -44.06 1.26 14.45
CA ASP A 529 -44.97 1.62 15.55
C ASP A 529 -44.53 2.90 16.30
N TYR A 530 -43.36 3.47 15.99
CA TYR A 530 -42.69 4.47 16.85
C TYR A 530 -42.44 5.84 16.22
N GLY A 531 -42.95 6.09 15.00
CA GLY A 531 -42.86 7.40 14.36
C GLY A 531 -41.43 7.90 14.10
N ILE A 532 -40.49 6.97 13.88
CA ILE A 532 -39.05 7.23 13.75
C ILE A 532 -38.77 8.10 12.52
N LYS A 533 -37.87 9.10 12.68
CA LYS A 533 -37.45 10.01 11.60
C LYS A 533 -36.01 9.82 11.16
N ALA A 534 -35.15 9.39 12.07
CA ALA A 534 -33.77 9.05 11.77
C ALA A 534 -33.26 7.86 12.57
N VAL A 535 -32.36 7.11 11.94
CA VAL A 535 -31.62 6.00 12.53
C VAL A 535 -30.14 6.33 12.45
N VAL A 536 -29.48 6.39 13.60
CA VAL A 536 -28.04 6.62 13.72
C VAL A 536 -27.34 5.28 13.98
N ILE A 537 -26.36 4.94 13.14
CA ILE A 537 -25.54 3.75 13.34
C ILE A 537 -24.76 3.89 14.65
N SER A 538 -24.74 2.84 15.46
CA SER A 538 -24.08 2.81 16.79
C SER A 538 -23.01 1.73 16.89
N SER A 539 -22.23 1.57 15.82
CA SER A 539 -21.03 0.73 15.78
C SER A 539 -19.93 1.47 15.04
N ASP A 540 -18.75 1.55 15.64
CA ASP A 540 -17.53 2.07 15.03
C ASP A 540 -16.82 1.01 14.16
N THR A 541 -16.98 -0.26 14.52
CA THR A 541 -16.27 -1.40 13.91
C THR A 541 -16.98 -1.91 12.66
N TYR A 542 -18.32 -1.92 12.67
CA TYR A 542 -19.15 -2.46 11.59
C TYR A 542 -20.04 -1.37 10.96
N ALA A 543 -19.57 -0.12 11.01
CA ALA A 543 -20.35 1.05 10.63
C ALA A 543 -20.89 0.95 9.18
N SER A 544 -20.05 0.49 8.25
CA SER A 544 -20.38 0.37 6.83
C SER A 544 -21.41 -0.72 6.57
N GLU A 545 -21.17 -1.93 7.09
CA GLU A 545 -22.06 -3.08 6.98
C GLU A 545 -23.43 -2.78 7.60
N MET A 546 -23.44 -2.13 8.76
CA MET A 546 -24.66 -1.70 9.42
C MET A 546 -25.36 -0.58 8.64
N THR A 547 -24.64 0.33 7.99
CA THR A 547 -25.25 1.34 7.12
C THR A 547 -25.94 0.69 5.93
N GLU A 548 -25.29 -0.26 5.26
CA GLU A 548 -25.90 -1.00 4.16
C GLU A 548 -27.13 -1.79 4.60
N ARG A 549 -27.03 -2.44 5.77
CA ARG A 549 -28.16 -3.17 6.38
C ARG A 549 -29.31 -2.22 6.68
N ALA A 550 -29.03 -1.07 7.30
CA ALA A 550 -30.02 -0.05 7.63
C ALA A 550 -30.73 0.47 6.37
N LEU A 551 -29.98 0.76 5.30
CA LEU A 551 -30.56 1.16 4.02
C LEU A 551 -31.46 0.06 3.44
N LYS A 552 -31.10 -1.22 3.54
CA LYS A 552 -31.99 -2.30 3.08
C LYS A 552 -33.33 -2.34 3.83
N ILE A 553 -33.35 -1.98 5.11
CA ILE A 553 -34.57 -1.99 5.93
C ILE A 553 -35.39 -0.69 5.77
N TRP A 554 -34.73 0.46 5.62
CA TRP A 554 -35.33 1.79 5.77
C TRP A 554 -35.18 2.73 4.56
N ASN A 555 -34.77 2.26 3.37
CA ASN A 555 -34.60 3.09 2.16
C ASN A 555 -35.91 3.46 1.44
N ASP A 556 -36.99 3.71 2.19
CA ASP A 556 -38.28 4.16 1.63
C ASP A 556 -38.41 5.69 1.53
N GLY A 557 -37.34 6.43 1.86
CA GLY A 557 -37.26 7.88 1.85
C GLY A 557 -37.90 8.57 3.06
N ARG A 558 -38.51 7.82 4.00
CA ARG A 558 -39.18 8.37 5.18
C ARG A 558 -38.27 8.44 6.41
N ILE A 559 -37.29 7.55 6.48
CA ILE A 559 -36.34 7.43 7.58
C ILE A 559 -34.94 7.76 7.08
N LYS A 560 -34.29 8.73 7.71
CA LYS A 560 -32.91 9.10 7.40
C LYS A 560 -31.95 8.14 8.11
N VAL A 561 -31.18 7.37 7.34
CA VAL A 561 -30.07 6.56 7.88
C VAL A 561 -28.82 7.42 7.97
N ILE A 562 -28.17 7.46 9.12
CA ILE A 562 -27.02 8.32 9.38
C ILE A 562 -25.89 7.51 10.00
N ASN A 563 -24.73 7.54 9.35
CA ASN A 563 -23.51 6.97 9.88
C ASN A 563 -22.63 8.11 10.42
N PRO A 564 -22.55 8.31 11.75
CA PRO A 564 -21.73 9.39 12.32
C PRO A 564 -20.23 9.07 12.25
N TYR A 565 -19.88 7.82 11.87
CA TYR A 565 -18.50 7.35 11.77
C TYR A 565 -17.93 7.44 10.36
N SER A 566 -18.75 7.80 9.36
CA SER A 566 -18.25 8.05 8.00
C SER A 566 -17.23 9.18 7.96
N ASP A 567 -17.22 10.06 8.97
CA ASP A 567 -16.24 11.14 9.09
C ASP A 567 -14.94 10.69 9.77
N PHE A 568 -14.85 9.48 10.37
CA PHE A 568 -13.58 8.98 10.94
C PHE A 568 -12.70 8.25 9.92
N SER A 569 -13.20 8.04 8.70
CA SER A 569 -12.33 7.82 7.54
C SER A 569 -11.71 9.13 7.03
N ASP A 570 -12.11 10.31 7.56
CA ASP A 570 -11.49 11.60 7.24
C ASP A 570 -10.07 11.72 7.83
N PRO A 571 -9.06 12.15 7.04
CA PRO A 571 -7.67 12.29 7.46
C PRO A 571 -7.44 13.14 8.71
N ARG A 572 -8.36 14.05 9.06
CA ARG A 572 -8.25 14.93 10.24
C ARG A 572 -8.36 14.21 11.58
N PHE A 573 -9.00 13.04 11.61
CA PHE A 573 -9.18 12.22 12.81
C PHE A 573 -8.18 11.06 12.93
N GLN A 574 -7.28 10.94 11.94
CA GLN A 574 -6.26 9.90 11.84
C GLN A 574 -4.83 10.49 11.94
N LYS A 575 -4.68 11.71 12.44
CA LYS A 575 -3.39 12.38 12.61
C LYS A 575 -2.84 12.18 14.01
#